data_AF-A0A812JAK5-F1
#
_entry.id   AF-A0A812JAK5-F1
#
_cell.length_a   1.000
_cell.length_b   1.000
_cell.length_c   1.000
_cell.angle_alpha   90.00
_cell.angle_beta   90.00
_cell.angle_gamma   90.00
#
_symmetry.space_group_name_H-M   'P 1'
#
loop_
_entity.id
_entity.type
_entity.pdbx_description
1 polymer ?
#
loop_
_entity_poly.entity_id
_entity_poly.type
_entity_poly.pdbx_seq_one_letter_code
_entity_poly.pdbx_strand_id
1 'polypeptide(L)'
;MREEVIELNQNWAGSPGRLQLGLYKAEHIDMGPAGRWSPHPSSEPLFAWAQRCGASENASGWAYDADRHQVTWRGSCLSWEDGASLRQCQGSPTQRWLLRDGRLWQLQPKAFHEILETPPFPNLEEGVLRLSHCNASVPSQRWKRSGRCERQCNVQNDLRFREGGCWEITGCSTAQAAEVGVNFGCKALPKTGAGGCEANGAWRFQGSQIRAVMDGKCLQVDLRDGRSVNVGSCTGQPHQQWEVDGALIRSLQQPSECIDSGIPAPPPETTGRCLSVQVLSLAAGYTEVGPALGLSDGELCDVSQPPAHPVRFADEHMFAGDLCVRALHGLPTAFGPLQLWAKPQPEGAAVLLLNRGSAAMLSAQVELSELGLEPARNYRVRDLWARRDLRPVSGSITMEAASGDSQLLHLAPLASGEEMLI
;
A
#
# COMPACT_ATOMS: atom_id res chain seq x y z
N MET A 1 -22.31 -11.56 24.10
CA MET A 1 -21.00 -10.85 24.36
C MET A 1 -19.79 -11.45 23.63
N ARG A 2 -19.68 -12.78 23.38
CA ARG A 2 -18.84 -13.27 22.27
C ARG A 2 -19.33 -12.73 20.91
N GLU A 3 -20.64 -12.47 20.81
CA GLU A 3 -21.26 -11.94 19.61
C GLU A 3 -20.74 -10.57 19.20
N GLU A 4 -20.46 -9.63 20.11
CA GLU A 4 -20.04 -8.26 19.74
C GLU A 4 -18.68 -8.24 19.01
N VAL A 5 -17.68 -8.98 19.53
CA VAL A 5 -16.38 -9.12 18.87
C VAL A 5 -16.52 -9.92 17.57
N ILE A 6 -17.38 -10.95 17.54
CA ILE A 6 -17.63 -11.74 16.33
C ILE A 6 -18.32 -10.90 15.28
N GLU A 7 -19.31 -10.08 15.63
CA GLU A 7 -20.08 -9.21 14.76
C GLU A 7 -19.20 -8.10 14.20
N LEU A 8 -18.37 -7.47 15.04
CA LEU A 8 -17.40 -6.50 14.55
C LEU A 8 -16.37 -7.14 13.60
N ASN A 9 -15.85 -8.32 13.96
CA ASN A 9 -14.88 -9.04 13.14
C ASN A 9 -15.50 -9.54 11.82
N GLN A 10 -16.75 -10.01 11.84
CA GLN A 10 -17.51 -10.39 10.64
C GLN A 10 -17.78 -9.17 9.76
N ASN A 11 -18.11 -8.02 10.36
CA ASN A 11 -18.24 -6.77 9.64
C ASN A 11 -16.90 -6.36 9.03
N TRP A 12 -15.77 -6.60 9.69
CA TRP A 12 -14.42 -6.36 9.13
C TRP A 12 -14.02 -7.34 8.03
N ALA A 13 -14.45 -8.60 8.10
CA ALA A 13 -14.02 -9.69 7.23
C ALA A 13 -14.46 -9.58 5.74
N GLY A 14 -15.26 -8.58 5.37
CA GLY A 14 -15.74 -8.38 3.99
C GLY A 14 -15.35 -7.05 3.34
N SER A 15 -14.71 -6.14 4.08
CA SER A 15 -14.25 -4.85 3.53
C SER A 15 -13.09 -4.34 4.38
N PRO A 16 -11.87 -4.20 3.82
CA PRO A 16 -10.74 -3.70 4.58
C PRO A 16 -11.09 -2.32 5.13
N GLY A 17 -10.89 -2.12 6.44
CA GLY A 17 -11.06 -0.80 7.05
C GLY A 17 -10.15 0.25 6.38
N ARG A 18 -10.39 1.53 6.66
CA ARG A 18 -9.53 2.60 6.15
C ARG A 18 -8.28 2.68 7.03
N LEU A 19 -7.10 2.56 6.42
CA LEU A 19 -5.84 2.89 7.07
C LEU A 19 -5.81 4.42 7.29
N GLN A 20 -5.63 4.86 8.53
CA GLN A 20 -5.58 6.28 8.88
C GLN A 20 -4.11 6.74 9.00
N LEU A 21 -3.73 7.73 8.21
CA LEU A 21 -2.43 8.39 8.25
C LEU A 21 -2.59 9.73 9.00
N GLY A 22 -2.63 9.67 10.34
CA GLY A 22 -2.82 10.84 11.21
C GLY A 22 -1.52 11.46 11.75
N LEU A 23 -1.62 12.66 12.31
CA LEU A 23 -0.56 13.38 13.03
C LEU A 23 -0.55 12.96 14.51
N TYR A 24 0.60 12.54 15.05
CA TYR A 24 0.67 12.01 16.43
C TYR A 24 1.64 12.81 17.32
N LYS A 25 1.25 13.02 18.59
CA LYS A 25 2.10 13.50 19.70
C LYS A 25 2.38 12.33 20.64
N ALA A 26 3.62 12.17 21.08
CA ALA A 26 4.00 11.26 22.16
C ALA A 26 4.38 12.09 23.39
N GLU A 27 3.75 11.82 24.54
CA GLU A 27 3.90 12.65 25.75
C GLU A 27 4.92 12.11 26.77
N HIS A 28 5.60 10.99 26.55
CA HIS A 28 6.46 10.35 27.57
C HIS A 28 7.91 10.05 27.16
N ILE A 29 8.42 10.73 26.13
CA ILE A 29 9.87 10.79 25.87
C ILE A 29 10.25 12.27 25.84
N ASP A 30 11.10 12.70 26.79
CA ASP A 30 11.59 14.07 26.88
C ASP A 30 12.50 14.37 25.69
N MET A 31 11.87 14.73 24.57
CA MET A 31 12.50 15.34 23.41
C MET A 31 11.80 16.68 23.20
N GLY A 32 12.60 17.75 23.14
CA GLY A 32 12.16 19.15 23.12
C GLY A 32 11.08 19.52 22.09
N PRO A 33 10.63 20.78 22.11
CA PRO A 33 9.32 21.16 21.60
C PRO A 33 9.13 20.81 20.12
N ALA A 34 8.10 19.97 19.88
CA ALA A 34 7.46 19.64 18.60
C ALA A 34 8.16 18.62 17.66
N GLY A 35 8.91 17.64 18.18
CA GLY A 35 9.34 16.47 17.41
C GLY A 35 8.24 15.41 17.22
N ARG A 36 7.65 15.32 16.02
CA ARG A 36 6.61 14.32 15.65
C ARG A 36 7.25 13.06 15.06
N TRP A 37 6.88 11.91 15.59
CA TRP A 37 7.50 10.59 15.35
C TRP A 37 6.74 9.76 14.29
N SER A 38 7.52 9.08 13.44
CA SER A 38 7.18 7.78 12.84
C SER A 38 8.30 6.85 13.31
N PRO A 39 8.03 5.76 14.07
CA PRO A 39 9.06 5.00 14.78
C PRO A 39 9.82 4.10 13.81
N HIS A 40 10.69 4.73 13.04
CA HIS A 40 11.75 4.08 12.30
C HIS A 40 13.06 4.43 13.04
N PRO A 41 14.00 3.47 13.22
CA PRO A 41 15.32 3.78 13.76
C PRO A 41 15.93 4.96 12.99
N SER A 42 16.66 5.87 13.67
CA SER A 42 17.29 7.04 13.02
C SER A 42 18.30 6.68 11.92
N SER A 43 18.69 5.40 11.85
CA SER A 43 19.51 4.83 10.78
C SER A 43 18.72 4.55 9.49
N GLU A 44 17.40 4.61 9.51
CA GLU A 44 16.57 4.39 8.31
C GLU A 44 16.55 5.63 7.41
N PRO A 45 16.49 5.44 6.08
CA PRO A 45 16.46 6.55 5.13
C PRO A 45 15.22 7.43 5.31
N LEU A 46 15.41 8.73 5.06
CA LEU A 46 14.36 9.75 5.01
C LEU A 46 13.77 9.83 3.61
N PHE A 47 12.44 9.82 3.51
CA PHE A 47 11.66 9.96 2.28
C PHE A 47 10.82 11.25 2.29
N ALA A 48 10.51 11.80 1.13
CA ALA A 48 9.69 13.01 1.00
C ALA A 48 8.17 12.69 1.00
N TRP A 49 7.40 13.48 1.76
CA TRP A 49 5.95 13.31 1.99
C TRP A 49 5.19 14.62 1.87
N ALA A 50 3.97 14.62 1.32
CA ALA A 50 3.07 15.77 1.42
C ALA A 50 2.10 15.62 2.61
N GLN A 51 2.00 16.62 3.49
CA GLN A 51 1.10 16.65 4.67
C GLN A 51 0.49 18.04 4.85
N ARG A 52 -0.60 18.22 5.63
CA ARG A 52 -1.13 19.56 5.93
C ARG A 52 -0.14 20.44 6.72
N CYS A 53 0.03 21.69 6.29
CA CYS A 53 0.85 22.72 6.93
C CYS A 53 0.26 23.12 8.28
N GLY A 54 1.05 23.03 9.36
CA GLY A 54 0.68 23.56 10.67
C GLY A 54 0.97 25.06 10.80
N ALA A 55 0.15 25.79 11.57
CA ALA A 55 0.27 27.24 11.79
C ALA A 55 1.59 27.71 12.48
N SER A 56 2.47 26.80 12.90
CA SER A 56 3.72 27.11 13.60
C SER A 56 4.98 26.56 12.92
N GLU A 57 4.90 26.09 11.67
CA GLU A 57 6.05 25.52 10.97
C GLU A 57 6.96 26.63 10.42
N ASN A 58 7.76 27.23 11.31
CA ASN A 58 8.90 28.06 10.91
C ASN A 58 9.93 27.19 10.17
N ALA A 59 9.88 27.26 8.83
CA ALA A 59 11.00 27.27 7.90
C ALA A 59 12.24 26.40 8.24
N SER A 60 12.10 25.07 8.15
CA SER A 60 13.20 24.21 7.69
C SER A 60 12.88 23.78 6.27
N GLY A 61 12.97 24.72 5.32
CA GLY A 61 12.51 24.57 3.95
C GLY A 61 13.33 23.58 3.13
N TRP A 62 12.66 22.98 2.15
CA TRP A 62 13.32 22.42 0.98
C TRP A 62 13.76 23.59 0.08
N ALA A 63 15.04 23.66 -0.27
CA ALA A 63 15.57 24.67 -1.18
C ALA A 63 15.90 24.02 -2.53
N TYR A 64 15.50 24.65 -3.62
CA TYR A 64 15.87 24.22 -4.97
C TYR A 64 17.02 25.07 -5.50
N ASP A 65 18.15 24.43 -5.80
CA ASP A 65 19.31 25.02 -6.46
C ASP A 65 19.18 24.81 -7.97
N ALA A 66 18.85 25.89 -8.68
CA ALA A 66 18.60 25.85 -10.11
C ALA A 66 19.87 25.62 -10.94
N ASP A 67 21.03 26.09 -10.47
CA ASP A 67 22.31 25.94 -11.16
C ASP A 67 22.79 24.50 -11.09
N ARG A 68 22.59 23.84 -9.94
CA ARG A 68 22.97 22.45 -9.72
C ARG A 68 21.87 21.46 -10.05
N HIS A 69 20.65 21.94 -10.32
CA HIS A 69 19.46 21.12 -10.45
C HIS A 69 19.27 20.20 -9.22
N GLN A 70 19.33 20.75 -8.01
CA GLN A 70 19.27 19.94 -6.78
C GLN A 70 18.13 20.44 -5.88
N VAL A 71 17.40 19.51 -5.27
CA VAL A 71 16.50 19.83 -4.16
C VAL A 71 17.23 19.48 -2.88
N THR A 72 17.41 20.45 -1.99
CA THR A 72 18.13 20.26 -0.75
C THR A 72 17.23 20.42 0.46
N TRP A 73 17.51 19.65 1.51
CA TRP A 73 16.91 19.80 2.82
C TRP A 73 18.00 19.61 3.86
N ARG A 74 18.26 20.66 4.66
CA ARG A 74 19.31 20.68 5.70
C ARG A 74 20.69 20.19 5.21
N GLY A 75 21.10 20.61 4.01
CA GLY A 75 22.40 20.26 3.42
C GLY A 75 22.49 18.87 2.77
N SER A 76 21.40 18.10 2.78
CA SER A 76 21.26 16.85 2.02
C SER A 76 20.46 17.10 0.74
N CYS A 77 20.73 16.33 -0.32
CA CYS A 77 20.04 16.40 -1.60
C CYS A 77 19.00 15.28 -1.72
N LEU A 78 17.83 15.59 -2.27
CA LEU A 78 16.89 14.60 -2.77
C LEU A 78 17.61 13.75 -3.84
N SER A 79 17.54 12.43 -3.72
CA SER A 79 18.14 11.46 -4.61
C SER A 79 17.12 10.38 -4.93
N TRP A 80 17.06 9.94 -6.16
CA TRP A 80 16.18 8.83 -6.55
C TRP A 80 16.88 7.47 -6.54
N GLU A 81 18.16 7.41 -6.17
CA GLU A 81 18.98 6.17 -6.18
C GLU A 81 18.32 5.00 -5.44
N ASP A 82 17.53 5.28 -4.40
CA ASP A 82 16.76 4.28 -3.64
C ASP A 82 15.31 4.73 -3.38
N GLY A 83 14.69 5.42 -4.37
CA GLY A 83 13.34 5.98 -4.26
C GLY A 83 13.28 7.24 -3.38
N ALA A 84 13.19 8.42 -4.01
CA ALA A 84 13.13 9.77 -3.40
C ALA A 84 13.60 9.88 -1.94
N SER A 85 14.89 9.61 -1.71
CA SER A 85 15.53 9.65 -0.40
C SER A 85 16.47 10.84 -0.27
N LEU A 86 16.80 11.25 0.96
CA LEU A 86 17.81 12.29 1.20
C LEU A 86 19.22 11.68 1.34
N ARG A 87 20.17 12.21 0.57
CA ARG A 87 21.58 11.78 0.54
C ARG A 87 22.52 12.98 0.66
N GLN A 88 23.80 12.75 0.93
CA GLN A 88 24.80 13.82 0.83
C GLN A 88 24.83 14.36 -0.60
N CYS A 89 24.79 15.67 -0.78
CA CYS A 89 24.87 16.29 -2.11
C CYS A 89 26.22 15.96 -2.78
N GLN A 90 26.17 15.16 -3.83
CA GLN A 90 27.31 14.68 -4.61
C GLN A 90 27.23 15.07 -6.09
N GLY A 91 26.09 15.65 -6.52
CA GLY A 91 25.89 16.02 -7.93
C GLY A 91 25.66 14.82 -8.86
N SER A 92 25.30 13.66 -8.28
CA SER A 92 24.99 12.47 -9.07
C SER A 92 23.76 12.73 -9.97
N PRO A 93 23.63 12.05 -11.12
CA PRO A 93 22.43 12.16 -11.95
C PRO A 93 21.14 11.83 -11.20
N THR A 94 21.18 10.92 -10.23
CA THR A 94 20.05 10.58 -9.35
C THR A 94 19.63 11.71 -8.41
N GLN A 95 20.51 12.69 -8.17
CA GLN A 95 20.25 13.90 -7.39
C GLN A 95 19.89 15.10 -8.26
N ARG A 96 19.82 14.92 -9.59
CA ARG A 96 19.47 15.99 -10.50
C ARG A 96 17.96 16.02 -10.67
N TRP A 97 17.38 17.08 -10.17
CA TRP A 97 15.97 17.38 -10.26
C TRP A 97 15.80 18.65 -11.05
N LEU A 98 14.91 18.60 -12.01
CA LEU A 98 14.52 19.77 -12.74
C LEU A 98 13.23 20.29 -12.11
N LEU A 99 13.32 21.44 -11.43
CA LEU A 99 12.14 22.18 -11.02
C LEU A 99 11.62 22.95 -12.23
N ARG A 100 10.51 22.48 -12.80
CA ARG A 100 9.90 23.08 -13.98
C ARG A 100 8.39 23.05 -13.82
N ASP A 101 7.74 24.19 -14.06
CA ASP A 101 6.28 24.33 -13.98
C ASP A 101 5.72 23.97 -12.59
N GLY A 102 6.48 24.38 -11.56
CA GLY A 102 6.17 24.07 -10.16
C GLY A 102 6.28 22.58 -9.80
N ARG A 103 7.00 21.79 -10.63
CA ARG A 103 7.22 20.36 -10.42
C ARG A 103 8.66 20.00 -10.40
N LEU A 104 8.97 19.03 -9.55
CA LEU A 104 10.25 18.38 -9.54
C LEU A 104 10.18 17.15 -10.44
N TRP A 105 10.99 17.19 -11.49
CA TRP A 105 11.23 16.10 -12.43
C TRP A 105 12.57 15.47 -12.12
N GLN A 106 12.64 14.15 -12.08
CA GLN A 106 13.94 13.51 -12.01
C GLN A 106 14.61 13.60 -13.39
N LEU A 107 15.83 14.13 -13.44
CA LEU A 107 16.63 14.12 -14.65
C LEU A 107 17.34 12.77 -14.76
N GLN A 108 16.96 11.96 -15.74
CA GLN A 108 17.72 10.75 -16.07
C GLN A 108 18.75 11.06 -17.16
N PRO A 109 19.97 10.50 -17.07
CA PRO A 109 20.87 10.46 -18.22
C PRO A 109 20.14 9.73 -19.36
N LYS A 110 20.18 10.28 -20.58
CA LYS A 110 19.79 9.50 -21.76
C LYS A 110 20.65 8.24 -21.78
N ALA A 111 20.03 7.07 -21.59
CA ALA A 111 20.66 5.81 -21.96
C ALA A 111 20.97 5.90 -23.46
N PHE A 112 22.27 5.96 -23.76
CA PHE A 112 22.77 5.96 -25.12
C PHE A 112 22.61 4.51 -25.63
N HIS A 113 21.64 4.32 -26.53
CA HIS A 113 21.29 3.10 -27.30
C HIS A 113 20.28 2.10 -26.72
N GLU A 114 19.35 1.70 -27.60
CA GLU A 114 18.35 0.61 -27.51
C GLU A 114 17.13 0.94 -26.63
N ILE A 115 15.90 1.06 -27.13
CA ILE A 115 15.11 0.05 -27.84
C ILE A 115 14.07 0.72 -28.75
N LEU A 116 14.01 0.23 -29.99
CA LEU A 116 12.94 0.42 -30.97
C LEU A 116 11.60 -0.16 -30.50
N GLU A 117 10.51 0.57 -30.77
CA GLU A 117 9.20 0.03 -31.17
C GLU A 117 8.59 -1.14 -30.37
N THR A 118 8.17 -0.91 -29.13
CA THR A 118 7.10 -1.73 -28.52
C THR A 118 5.78 -0.96 -28.54
N PRO A 119 4.70 -1.50 -29.15
CA PRO A 119 3.39 -0.87 -29.17
C PRO A 119 2.82 -0.78 -27.73
N PRO A 120 1.86 0.14 -27.47
CA PRO A 120 1.28 0.31 -26.13
C PRO A 120 0.67 -1.02 -25.67
N PHE A 121 1.11 -1.51 -24.50
CA PHE A 121 0.54 -2.70 -23.88
C PHE A 121 -0.98 -2.53 -23.75
N PRO A 122 -1.80 -3.45 -24.31
CA PRO A 122 -3.24 -3.40 -24.13
C PRO A 122 -3.56 -3.52 -22.64
N ASN A 123 -4.57 -2.77 -22.17
CA ASN A 123 -5.07 -2.71 -20.78
C ASN A 123 -5.08 -4.09 -20.11
N LEU A 124 -4.00 -4.45 -19.44
CA LEU A 124 -3.90 -5.64 -18.62
C LEU A 124 -4.54 -5.28 -17.28
N GLU A 125 -5.63 -5.97 -16.93
CA GLU A 125 -6.21 -5.88 -15.58
C GLU A 125 -5.17 -6.39 -14.58
N GLU A 126 -4.50 -5.46 -13.90
CA GLU A 126 -3.44 -5.75 -12.95
C GLU A 126 -3.94 -6.69 -11.83
N GLY A 127 -3.15 -7.72 -11.55
CA GLY A 127 -3.42 -8.66 -10.47
C GLY A 127 -4.34 -9.82 -10.84
N VAL A 128 -4.82 -9.92 -12.09
CA VAL A 128 -5.47 -11.12 -12.63
C VAL A 128 -4.42 -12.03 -13.26
N LEU A 129 -4.45 -13.33 -12.97
CA LEU A 129 -3.44 -14.27 -13.48
C LEU A 129 -3.64 -14.54 -14.98
N ARG A 130 -2.54 -14.45 -15.74
CA ARG A 130 -2.49 -14.72 -17.19
C ARG A 130 -1.20 -15.46 -17.55
N LEU A 131 -1.11 -15.93 -18.78
CA LEU A 131 0.11 -16.43 -19.39
C LEU A 131 0.88 -15.31 -20.10
N SER A 132 2.18 -15.24 -19.82
CA SER A 132 3.14 -14.43 -20.57
C SER A 132 4.47 -15.18 -20.74
N HIS A 133 5.32 -14.74 -21.66
CA HIS A 133 6.59 -15.40 -21.95
C HIS A 133 7.44 -15.52 -20.68
N CYS A 134 7.95 -16.72 -20.40
CA CYS A 134 8.71 -16.99 -19.19
C CYS A 134 9.96 -16.11 -19.09
N ASN A 135 10.08 -15.35 -18.02
CA ASN A 135 11.21 -14.49 -17.71
C ASN A 135 11.42 -14.42 -16.19
N ALA A 136 12.44 -15.15 -15.69
CA ALA A 136 12.77 -15.20 -14.27
C ALA A 136 13.16 -13.84 -13.66
N SER A 137 13.51 -12.85 -14.49
CA SER A 137 13.80 -11.49 -14.03
C SER A 137 12.54 -10.64 -13.81
N VAL A 138 11.38 -11.08 -14.31
CA VAL A 138 10.09 -10.40 -14.13
C VAL A 138 9.50 -10.81 -12.77
N PRO A 139 9.43 -9.91 -11.77
CA PRO A 139 8.94 -10.25 -10.44
C PRO A 139 7.50 -10.77 -10.42
N SER A 140 6.65 -10.29 -11.33
CA SER A 140 5.25 -10.69 -11.44
C SER A 140 5.04 -12.16 -11.83
N GLN A 141 6.08 -12.83 -12.33
CA GLN A 141 6.12 -14.26 -12.63
C GLN A 141 6.82 -15.11 -11.56
N ARG A 142 7.37 -14.49 -10.51
CA ARG A 142 8.09 -15.19 -9.44
C ARG A 142 7.13 -15.50 -8.30
N TRP A 143 7.12 -16.76 -7.89
CA TRP A 143 6.17 -17.28 -6.92
C TRP A 143 6.86 -17.95 -5.74
N LYS A 144 6.56 -17.47 -4.54
CA LYS A 144 6.91 -18.10 -3.27
C LYS A 144 5.76 -18.99 -2.82
N ARG A 145 6.08 -20.21 -2.41
CA ARG A 145 5.12 -21.17 -1.87
C ARG A 145 5.37 -21.33 -0.38
N SER A 146 4.33 -21.15 0.45
CA SER A 146 4.44 -21.27 1.92
C SER A 146 3.46 -22.30 2.47
N GLY A 147 3.99 -23.28 3.22
CA GLY A 147 3.24 -24.44 3.71
C GLY A 147 3.74 -25.75 3.13
N ARG A 148 2.89 -26.79 3.20
CA ARG A 148 3.17 -28.13 2.68
C ARG A 148 2.33 -28.36 1.43
N CYS A 149 2.83 -27.95 0.27
CA CYS A 149 2.05 -27.86 -0.96
C CYS A 149 1.42 -29.17 -1.44
N GLU A 150 1.93 -30.34 -1.03
CA GLU A 150 1.29 -31.64 -1.28
C GLU A 150 -0.04 -31.80 -0.52
N ARG A 151 -0.25 -31.01 0.55
CA ARG A 151 -1.48 -30.96 1.35
C ARG A 151 -2.24 -29.66 1.13
N GLN A 152 -1.59 -28.53 1.39
CA GLN A 152 -2.08 -27.16 1.18
C GLN A 152 -0.93 -26.17 1.38
N CYS A 153 -0.89 -25.15 0.53
CA CYS A 153 0.02 -24.02 0.66
C CYS A 153 -0.60 -22.75 0.08
N ASN A 154 -0.02 -21.62 0.44
CA ASN A 154 -0.28 -20.35 -0.20
C ASN A 154 0.71 -20.18 -1.34
N VAL A 155 0.26 -19.59 -2.44
CA VAL A 155 1.12 -19.19 -3.56
C VAL A 155 1.14 -17.68 -3.60
N GLN A 156 2.29 -17.08 -3.33
CA GLN A 156 2.45 -15.65 -3.15
C GLN A 156 3.38 -15.11 -4.22
N ASN A 157 3.09 -13.91 -4.75
CA ASN A 157 4.07 -13.24 -5.61
C ASN A 157 5.34 -12.91 -4.80
N ASP A 158 6.52 -13.31 -5.28
CA ASP A 158 7.82 -13.16 -4.61
C ASP A 158 8.39 -11.74 -4.78
N LEU A 159 7.57 -10.74 -4.42
CA LEU A 159 7.97 -9.34 -4.36
C LEU A 159 8.70 -9.10 -3.03
N ARG A 160 9.94 -8.62 -3.08
CA ARG A 160 10.78 -8.43 -1.87
C ARG A 160 10.36 -7.23 -1.01
N PHE A 161 9.64 -6.27 -1.58
CA PHE A 161 9.33 -4.96 -0.97
C PHE A 161 7.86 -4.85 -0.50
N ARG A 162 7.03 -5.82 -0.86
CA ARG A 162 5.63 -5.94 -0.47
C ARG A 162 5.37 -7.43 -0.33
N GLU A 163 4.68 -7.87 0.71
CA GLU A 163 4.01 -9.16 0.63
C GLU A 163 3.01 -9.05 -0.52
N GLY A 164 3.41 -9.47 -1.74
CA GLY A 164 2.50 -9.61 -2.86
C GLY A 164 1.29 -10.42 -2.41
N GLY A 165 0.13 -10.17 -2.98
CA GLY A 165 -1.04 -10.95 -2.60
C GLY A 165 -0.85 -12.42 -2.90
N CYS A 166 -1.56 -13.25 -2.14
CA CYS A 166 -1.63 -14.67 -2.44
C CYS A 166 -2.62 -14.91 -3.58
N TRP A 167 -2.38 -15.93 -4.38
CA TRP A 167 -3.37 -16.42 -5.33
C TRP A 167 -4.67 -16.71 -4.62
N GLU A 168 -5.75 -16.08 -5.07
CA GLU A 168 -7.06 -16.19 -4.47
C GLU A 168 -8.13 -16.26 -5.58
N ILE A 169 -9.09 -17.17 -5.43
CA ILE A 169 -10.26 -17.23 -6.31
C ILE A 169 -11.18 -16.05 -5.97
N THR A 170 -11.37 -15.16 -6.95
CA THR A 170 -12.09 -13.91 -6.77
C THR A 170 -13.51 -14.15 -6.29
N GLY A 171 -13.89 -13.47 -5.20
CA GLY A 171 -15.24 -13.53 -4.65
C GLY A 171 -15.67 -14.91 -4.13
N CYS A 172 -14.73 -15.80 -3.84
CA CYS A 172 -15.02 -17.17 -3.40
C CYS A 172 -15.93 -17.94 -4.37
N SER A 173 -15.86 -17.59 -5.65
CA SER A 173 -16.73 -18.15 -6.68
C SER A 173 -16.40 -19.63 -6.95
N THR A 174 -17.41 -20.49 -6.85
CA THR A 174 -17.34 -21.90 -7.25
C THR A 174 -17.85 -22.11 -8.67
N ALA A 175 -17.95 -21.06 -9.50
CA ALA A 175 -18.33 -21.17 -10.90
C ALA A 175 -17.20 -21.76 -11.76
N GLN A 176 -17.52 -22.31 -12.94
CA GLN A 176 -16.50 -22.64 -13.93
C GLN A 176 -15.88 -21.34 -14.45
N ALA A 177 -14.58 -21.36 -14.75
CA ALA A 177 -13.83 -20.20 -15.17
C ALA A 177 -13.85 -19.04 -14.15
N ALA A 178 -14.00 -19.36 -12.86
CA ALA A 178 -13.81 -18.37 -11.80
C ALA A 178 -12.37 -17.86 -11.83
N GLU A 179 -12.23 -16.54 -11.85
CA GLU A 179 -10.95 -15.86 -11.96
C GLU A 179 -10.06 -16.11 -10.74
N VAL A 180 -8.76 -16.15 -10.96
CA VAL A 180 -7.75 -16.17 -9.91
C VAL A 180 -6.93 -14.89 -10.00
N GLY A 181 -6.76 -14.23 -8.86
CA GLY A 181 -5.98 -13.01 -8.77
C GLY A 181 -5.09 -12.94 -7.53
N VAL A 182 -4.33 -11.86 -7.41
CA VAL A 182 -3.39 -11.56 -6.32
C VAL A 182 -3.67 -10.20 -5.66
N ASN A 183 -4.87 -9.66 -5.87
CA ASN A 183 -5.26 -8.36 -5.31
C ASN A 183 -5.64 -8.43 -3.82
N PHE A 184 -5.57 -9.62 -3.23
CA PHE A 184 -5.93 -9.90 -1.84
C PHE A 184 -4.68 -10.29 -1.04
N GLY A 185 -4.56 -9.78 0.19
CA GLY A 185 -3.46 -10.17 1.09
C GLY A 185 -3.45 -11.68 1.36
N CYS A 186 -2.34 -12.21 1.85
CA CYS A 186 -2.25 -13.62 2.18
C CYS A 186 -3.07 -13.98 3.42
N LYS A 187 -4.00 -14.93 3.28
CA LYS A 187 -4.75 -15.51 4.40
C LYS A 187 -3.94 -16.62 5.06
N ALA A 188 -4.18 -16.85 6.36
CA ALA A 188 -3.65 -18.04 7.02
C ALA A 188 -4.18 -19.30 6.34
N LEU A 189 -3.36 -20.37 6.29
CA LEU A 189 -3.81 -21.63 5.71
C LEU A 189 -5.00 -22.19 6.49
N PRO A 190 -6.05 -22.68 5.79
CA PRO A 190 -7.23 -23.23 6.43
C PRO A 190 -6.88 -24.43 7.33
N LYS A 191 -7.69 -24.67 8.36
CA LYS A 191 -7.59 -25.93 9.13
C LYS A 191 -8.00 -27.11 8.24
N THR A 192 -7.46 -28.30 8.50
CA THR A 192 -7.84 -29.51 7.77
C THR A 192 -9.35 -29.72 7.83
N GLY A 193 -9.99 -29.86 6.66
CA GLY A 193 -11.45 -30.00 6.54
C GLY A 193 -12.22 -28.69 6.36
N ALA A 194 -11.57 -27.52 6.44
CA ALA A 194 -12.22 -26.27 6.06
C ALA A 194 -12.45 -26.22 4.54
N GLY A 195 -13.55 -25.59 4.14
CA GLY A 195 -13.97 -25.46 2.75
C GLY A 195 -14.61 -24.10 2.49
N GLY A 196 -15.02 -23.86 1.24
CA GLY A 196 -15.61 -22.59 0.85
C GLY A 196 -14.62 -21.41 0.97
N CYS A 197 -15.14 -20.26 1.36
CA CYS A 197 -14.43 -18.98 1.25
C CYS A 197 -13.18 -18.86 2.15
N GLU A 198 -13.10 -19.62 3.25
CA GLU A 198 -11.91 -19.68 4.11
C GLU A 198 -10.69 -20.30 3.40
N ALA A 199 -10.93 -21.08 2.35
CA ALA A 199 -9.91 -21.84 1.62
C ALA A 199 -9.68 -21.33 0.18
N ASN A 200 -10.26 -20.19 -0.20
CA ASN A 200 -10.19 -19.67 -1.57
C ASN A 200 -8.79 -19.16 -1.98
N GLY A 201 -7.90 -18.96 -1.01
CA GLY A 201 -6.48 -18.63 -1.21
C GLY A 201 -5.50 -19.80 -1.04
N ALA A 202 -6.00 -21.01 -0.76
CA ALA A 202 -5.18 -22.18 -0.47
C ALA A 202 -5.17 -23.18 -1.64
N TRP A 203 -3.98 -23.72 -1.94
CA TRP A 203 -3.72 -24.52 -3.13
C TRP A 203 -2.99 -25.83 -2.80
N ARG A 204 -3.24 -26.88 -3.59
CA ARG A 204 -2.55 -28.18 -3.52
C ARG A 204 -1.82 -28.47 -4.83
N PHE A 205 -0.57 -28.86 -4.75
CA PHE A 205 0.25 -29.28 -5.89
C PHE A 205 0.28 -30.81 -5.91
N GLN A 206 -0.33 -31.42 -6.93
CA GLN A 206 -0.52 -32.87 -7.06
C GLN A 206 -0.03 -33.33 -8.43
N GLY A 207 1.23 -33.77 -8.50
CA GLY A 207 1.88 -34.05 -9.78
C GLY A 207 1.98 -32.78 -10.61
N SER A 208 1.50 -32.81 -11.85
CA SER A 208 1.44 -31.63 -12.73
C SER A 208 0.18 -30.78 -12.52
N GLN A 209 -0.78 -31.16 -11.67
CA GLN A 209 -1.99 -30.37 -11.44
C GLN A 209 -1.84 -29.48 -10.20
N ILE A 210 -2.40 -28.27 -10.27
CA ILE A 210 -2.57 -27.36 -9.12
C ILE A 210 -4.07 -27.27 -8.83
N ARG A 211 -4.49 -27.61 -7.62
CA ARG A 211 -5.90 -27.67 -7.22
C ARG A 211 -6.25 -26.68 -6.13
N ALA A 212 -7.38 -26.01 -6.25
CA ALA A 212 -7.95 -25.19 -5.20
C ALA A 212 -8.37 -26.08 -4.02
N VAL A 213 -7.98 -25.71 -2.80
CA VAL A 213 -8.42 -26.40 -1.57
C VAL A 213 -9.93 -26.18 -1.35
N MET A 214 -10.43 -25.00 -1.74
CA MET A 214 -11.83 -24.56 -1.57
C MET A 214 -12.88 -25.55 -2.08
N ASP A 215 -12.75 -25.99 -3.34
CA ASP A 215 -13.76 -26.82 -4.03
C ASP A 215 -13.14 -27.96 -4.86
N GLY A 216 -11.82 -28.12 -4.83
CA GLY A 216 -11.11 -29.19 -5.52
C GLY A 216 -10.90 -28.97 -7.03
N LYS A 217 -11.28 -27.80 -7.57
CA LYS A 217 -11.07 -27.47 -8.98
C LYS A 217 -9.60 -27.30 -9.33
N CYS A 218 -9.28 -27.48 -10.60
CA CYS A 218 -7.93 -27.34 -11.13
C CYS A 218 -7.71 -25.93 -11.68
N LEU A 219 -6.54 -25.36 -11.38
CA LEU A 219 -6.02 -24.18 -12.05
C LEU A 219 -5.77 -24.53 -13.52
N GLN A 220 -6.25 -23.69 -14.42
CA GLN A 220 -6.24 -23.96 -15.85
C GLN A 220 -6.05 -22.69 -16.68
N VAL A 221 -5.55 -22.86 -17.90
CA VAL A 221 -5.61 -21.85 -18.95
C VAL A 221 -7.00 -21.84 -19.55
N ASP A 222 -7.62 -20.67 -19.67
CA ASP A 222 -8.90 -20.48 -20.34
C ASP A 222 -8.74 -20.77 -21.84
N LEU A 223 -9.40 -21.81 -22.32
CA LEU A 223 -9.31 -22.19 -23.73
C LEU A 223 -10.00 -21.18 -24.68
N ARG A 224 -10.84 -20.27 -24.16
CA ARG A 224 -11.53 -19.27 -24.98
C ARG A 224 -10.60 -18.18 -25.49
N ASP A 225 -9.64 -17.77 -24.68
CA ASP A 225 -8.65 -16.74 -25.03
C ASP A 225 -7.20 -17.27 -25.10
N GLY A 226 -6.96 -18.49 -24.59
CA GLY A 226 -5.66 -19.14 -24.58
C GLY A 226 -4.63 -18.48 -23.64
N ARG A 227 -5.02 -17.50 -22.82
CA ARG A 227 -4.09 -16.70 -22.02
C ARG A 227 -4.53 -16.51 -20.57
N SER A 228 -5.82 -16.32 -20.30
CA SER A 228 -6.28 -16.09 -18.92
C SER A 228 -6.14 -17.35 -18.09
N VAL A 229 -5.81 -17.21 -16.81
CA VAL A 229 -5.70 -18.34 -15.88
C VAL A 229 -6.87 -18.28 -14.91
N ASN A 230 -7.63 -19.36 -14.83
CA ASN A 230 -8.83 -19.47 -14.01
C ASN A 230 -8.93 -20.87 -13.38
N VAL A 231 -10.03 -21.19 -12.70
CA VAL A 231 -10.30 -22.54 -12.20
C VAL A 231 -11.44 -23.24 -12.94
N GLY A 232 -11.30 -24.55 -13.12
CA GLY A 232 -12.31 -25.41 -13.74
C GLY A 232 -12.30 -26.84 -13.23
N SER A 233 -13.28 -27.64 -13.66
CA SER A 233 -13.33 -29.07 -13.35
C SER A 233 -12.05 -29.78 -13.80
N CYS A 234 -11.47 -30.62 -12.95
CA CYS A 234 -10.24 -31.33 -13.28
C CYS A 234 -10.46 -32.41 -14.34
N THR A 235 -9.82 -32.27 -15.50
CA THR A 235 -9.86 -33.19 -16.64
C THR A 235 -8.52 -33.88 -16.89
N GLY A 236 -7.43 -33.36 -16.33
CA GLY A 236 -6.07 -33.86 -16.58
C GLY A 236 -5.51 -33.46 -17.95
N GLN A 237 -6.21 -32.61 -18.70
CA GLN A 237 -5.76 -32.13 -20.00
C GLN A 237 -4.56 -31.17 -19.87
N PRO A 238 -3.73 -31.00 -20.92
CA PRO A 238 -2.50 -30.21 -20.84
C PRO A 238 -2.68 -28.76 -20.37
N HIS A 239 -3.80 -28.11 -20.67
CA HIS A 239 -4.10 -26.74 -20.21
C HIS A 239 -4.38 -26.64 -18.69
N GLN A 240 -4.41 -27.77 -17.97
CA GLN A 240 -4.51 -27.85 -16.52
C GLN A 240 -3.24 -28.42 -15.88
N GLN A 241 -2.18 -28.56 -16.67
CA GLN A 241 -0.91 -29.12 -16.23
C GLN A 241 0.18 -28.06 -16.23
N TRP A 242 0.98 -28.06 -15.17
CA TRP A 242 1.95 -27.05 -14.84
C TRP A 242 3.28 -27.69 -14.45
N GLU A 243 4.38 -27.06 -14.85
CA GLU A 243 5.74 -27.37 -14.40
C GLU A 243 6.20 -26.27 -13.45
N VAL A 244 6.72 -26.66 -12.28
CA VAL A 244 7.30 -25.69 -11.33
C VAL A 244 8.81 -25.70 -11.47
N ASP A 245 9.35 -24.61 -12.02
CA ASP A 245 10.77 -24.42 -12.31
C ASP A 245 11.32 -23.31 -11.42
N GLY A 246 11.82 -23.69 -10.24
CA GLY A 246 12.25 -22.74 -9.21
C GLY A 246 11.11 -21.85 -8.70
N ALA A 247 11.16 -20.57 -9.06
CA ALA A 247 10.13 -19.56 -8.75
C ALA A 247 9.10 -19.38 -9.87
N LEU A 248 9.34 -19.94 -11.06
CA LEU A 248 8.42 -19.87 -12.18
C LEU A 248 7.42 -21.03 -12.15
N ILE A 249 6.22 -20.79 -12.67
CA ILE A 249 5.20 -21.83 -12.90
C ILE A 249 4.82 -21.79 -14.37
N ARG A 250 5.30 -22.77 -15.14
CA ARG A 250 5.20 -22.86 -16.60
C ARG A 250 4.01 -23.71 -17.02
N SER A 251 3.34 -23.32 -18.10
CA SER A 251 2.25 -24.09 -18.70
C SER A 251 2.78 -25.27 -19.50
N LEU A 252 2.28 -26.49 -19.29
CA LEU A 252 2.63 -27.62 -20.18
C LEU A 252 1.93 -27.55 -21.54
N GLN A 253 0.82 -26.82 -21.66
CA GLN A 253 0.16 -26.56 -22.94
C GLN A 253 0.94 -25.56 -23.80
N GLN A 254 1.65 -24.62 -23.17
CA GLN A 254 2.44 -23.57 -23.81
C GLN A 254 3.80 -23.45 -23.09
N PRO A 255 4.79 -24.30 -23.40
CA PRO A 255 6.02 -24.41 -22.61
C PRO A 255 6.89 -23.13 -22.57
N SER A 256 6.66 -22.17 -23.47
CA SER A 256 7.34 -20.86 -23.42
C SER A 256 6.66 -19.85 -22.49
N GLU A 257 5.50 -20.19 -21.93
CA GLU A 257 4.66 -19.27 -21.16
C GLU A 257 4.58 -19.67 -19.68
N CYS A 258 4.62 -18.67 -18.81
CA CYS A 258 4.58 -18.76 -17.36
C CYS A 258 3.38 -17.99 -16.81
N ILE A 259 2.91 -18.38 -15.62
CA ILE A 259 1.88 -17.63 -14.90
C ILE A 259 2.46 -16.29 -14.46
N ASP A 260 1.74 -15.24 -14.82
CA ASP A 260 2.07 -13.84 -14.59
C ASP A 260 0.86 -13.14 -13.97
N SER A 261 1.07 -12.37 -12.91
CA SER A 261 0.01 -11.54 -12.32
C SER A 261 -0.28 -10.25 -13.10
N GLY A 262 0.56 -9.91 -14.07
CA GLY A 262 0.50 -8.63 -14.77
C GLY A 262 0.76 -7.42 -13.87
N ILE A 263 0.97 -7.62 -12.56
CA ILE A 263 1.39 -6.57 -11.65
C ILE A 263 2.76 -6.14 -12.12
N PRO A 264 2.95 -4.91 -12.66
CA PRO A 264 4.26 -4.50 -13.09
C PRO A 264 5.21 -4.68 -11.92
N ALA A 265 6.41 -5.21 -12.21
CA ALA A 265 7.53 -4.98 -11.32
C ALA A 265 7.46 -3.49 -10.97
N PRO A 266 7.54 -3.07 -9.70
CA PRO A 266 8.03 -1.72 -9.53
C PRO A 266 9.31 -1.64 -10.36
N PRO A 267 9.55 -0.56 -11.10
CA PRO A 267 10.90 -0.23 -11.52
C PRO A 267 11.80 -0.56 -10.33
N PRO A 268 12.96 -1.22 -10.53
CA PRO A 268 13.79 -1.75 -9.44
C PRO A 268 14.06 -0.79 -8.26
N GLU A 269 13.69 0.48 -8.40
CA GLU A 269 13.89 1.61 -7.51
C GLU A 269 12.61 2.45 -7.20
N THR A 270 11.36 2.01 -7.42
CA THR A 270 10.16 2.88 -7.14
C THR A 270 8.96 2.22 -6.45
N THR A 271 8.37 2.91 -5.47
CA THR A 271 7.23 2.46 -4.63
C THR A 271 5.86 3.00 -5.07
N GLY A 272 5.68 3.36 -6.35
CA GLY A 272 4.36 3.63 -6.94
C GLY A 272 3.74 5.03 -6.73
N ARG A 273 3.44 5.69 -7.87
CA ARG A 273 2.47 6.79 -8.19
C ARG A 273 2.96 8.27 -8.27
N CYS A 274 2.26 9.06 -9.12
CA CYS A 274 2.65 10.30 -9.86
C CYS A 274 1.95 11.64 -9.45
N LEU A 275 2.26 12.80 -10.10
CA LEU A 275 1.45 14.06 -10.16
C LEU A 275 1.50 14.87 -11.50
N SER A 276 0.40 15.32 -12.16
CA SER A 276 0.40 16.21 -13.39
C SER A 276 -0.08 17.69 -13.22
N VAL A 277 0.40 18.64 -14.08
CA VAL A 277 0.19 20.12 -14.39
C VAL A 277 1.41 20.59 -15.27
N GLN A 278 1.28 21.67 -16.04
CA GLN A 278 1.83 21.86 -17.40
C GLN A 278 2.45 23.27 -17.62
N VAL A 279 2.93 23.65 -18.83
CA VAL A 279 4.33 23.65 -19.37
C VAL A 279 4.63 25.01 -20.05
N LEU A 280 5.91 25.47 -20.17
CA LEU A 280 6.53 25.98 -21.44
C LEU A 280 8.08 25.71 -21.52
N SER A 281 8.63 25.67 -22.76
CA SER A 281 9.76 24.88 -23.34
C SER A 281 11.20 24.89 -22.73
N LEU A 282 12.00 23.85 -23.05
CA LEU A 282 13.45 23.66 -22.72
C LEU A 282 14.27 23.20 -23.96
N ALA A 283 15.58 23.45 -23.93
CA ALA A 283 16.54 23.23 -25.01
C ALA A 283 17.02 21.75 -25.16
N ALA A 284 17.48 21.40 -26.35
CA ALA A 284 17.84 20.03 -26.76
C ALA A 284 18.98 19.41 -25.92
N GLY A 285 18.73 18.26 -25.28
CA GLY A 285 19.80 17.46 -24.63
C GLY A 285 19.38 16.39 -23.62
N TYR A 286 18.21 16.52 -22.97
CA TYR A 286 17.78 15.64 -21.87
C TYR A 286 16.47 14.90 -22.19
N THR A 287 16.18 13.79 -21.48
CA THR A 287 14.88 13.09 -21.48
C THR A 287 14.25 13.18 -20.10
N GLU A 288 13.01 13.66 -20.04
CA GLU A 288 12.22 13.79 -18.81
C GLU A 288 11.58 12.44 -18.47
N VAL A 289 11.62 12.04 -17.20
CA VAL A 289 10.94 10.83 -16.71
C VAL A 289 10.00 11.19 -15.56
N GLY A 290 8.74 11.48 -15.90
CA GLY A 290 7.58 11.53 -15.00
C GLY A 290 7.60 12.56 -13.84
N PRO A 291 6.45 13.06 -13.41
CA PRO A 291 6.36 13.95 -12.24
C PRO A 291 6.06 13.21 -10.92
N ALA A 292 6.73 13.59 -9.84
CA ALA A 292 6.80 12.79 -8.60
C ALA A 292 5.82 13.14 -7.44
N LEU A 293 5.12 14.30 -7.39
CA LEU A 293 4.36 14.71 -6.18
C LEU A 293 3.20 15.71 -6.38
N GLY A 294 1.96 15.42 -5.87
CA GLY A 294 0.85 16.32 -5.44
C GLY A 294 -0.61 15.76 -5.38
N LEU A 295 -1.57 16.58 -4.90
CA LEU A 295 -2.92 16.21 -4.40
C LEU A 295 -4.05 17.16 -4.89
N SER A 296 -5.32 16.70 -4.91
CA SER A 296 -6.51 17.45 -5.37
C SER A 296 -7.60 17.57 -4.31
N ASP A 297 -8.34 18.69 -4.34
CA ASP A 297 -9.72 18.77 -3.84
C ASP A 297 -10.70 18.48 -4.98
N GLY A 298 -11.51 17.43 -4.82
CA GLY A 298 -12.95 17.57 -5.06
C GLY A 298 -13.62 17.01 -6.32
N GLU A 299 -12.96 16.74 -7.45
CA GLU A 299 -13.63 16.11 -8.61
C GLU A 299 -12.78 15.06 -9.33
N LEU A 300 -13.47 14.06 -9.91
CA LEU A 300 -12.90 12.95 -10.66
C LEU A 300 -12.15 13.44 -11.89
N CYS A 301 -10.98 12.85 -12.16
CA CYS A 301 -10.19 13.11 -13.35
C CYS A 301 -10.99 12.85 -14.65
N ASP A 302 -11.47 13.91 -15.29
CA ASP A 302 -11.80 13.90 -16.71
C ASP A 302 -10.52 14.20 -17.51
N VAL A 303 -10.03 13.19 -18.23
CA VAL A 303 -8.82 13.26 -19.07
C VAL A 303 -8.96 14.21 -20.28
N SER A 304 -10.15 14.77 -20.52
CA SER A 304 -10.46 15.57 -21.71
C SER A 304 -10.43 17.09 -21.53
N GLN A 305 -10.24 17.63 -20.31
CA GLN A 305 -10.20 19.10 -20.08
C GLN A 305 -9.03 19.57 -19.19
N PRO A 306 -8.28 20.63 -19.59
CA PRO A 306 -7.17 21.19 -18.80
C PRO A 306 -7.63 22.16 -17.68
N PRO A 307 -6.93 22.20 -16.52
CA PRO A 307 -7.26 23.09 -15.40
C PRO A 307 -6.89 24.57 -15.67
N ALA A 308 -7.71 25.49 -15.15
CA ALA A 308 -7.50 26.94 -15.21
C ALA A 308 -6.70 27.48 -13.99
N HIS A 309 -5.78 28.42 -14.25
CA HIS A 309 -4.71 29.05 -13.43
C HIS A 309 -5.10 29.85 -12.15
N PRO A 310 -4.13 30.42 -11.35
CA PRO A 310 -2.80 29.95 -10.88
C PRO A 310 -2.44 30.31 -9.38
N VAL A 311 -1.32 29.78 -8.82
CA VAL A 311 -0.56 30.41 -7.69
C VAL A 311 0.98 30.30 -7.87
N ARG A 312 1.71 31.31 -7.38
CA ARG A 312 3.15 31.62 -7.56
C ARG A 312 4.07 31.11 -6.44
N PHE A 313 5.37 31.01 -6.75
CA PHE A 313 6.49 30.82 -5.80
C PHE A 313 7.05 32.16 -5.30
N ALA A 314 7.36 32.25 -4.00
CA ALA A 314 8.21 33.28 -3.42
C ALA A 314 9.19 32.63 -2.41
N ASP A 315 10.46 33.03 -2.51
CA ASP A 315 11.54 32.83 -1.53
C ASP A 315 11.84 31.39 -1.06
N GLU A 316 12.46 30.55 -1.90
CA GLU A 316 13.19 29.32 -1.49
C GLU A 316 12.42 28.23 -0.70
N HIS A 317 11.08 28.24 -0.71
CA HIS A 317 10.26 27.27 0.03
C HIS A 317 9.26 26.53 -0.87
N MET A 318 9.02 25.24 -0.55
CA MET A 318 8.05 24.39 -1.24
C MET A 318 6.72 24.34 -0.46
N PHE A 319 5.69 24.97 -1.00
CA PHE A 319 4.31 24.94 -0.50
C PHE A 319 3.37 24.44 -1.60
N ALA A 320 2.39 23.60 -1.23
CA ALA A 320 1.37 23.07 -2.12
C ALA A 320 -0.02 23.27 -1.51
N GLY A 321 -0.54 24.50 -1.56
CA GLY A 321 -1.83 24.83 -0.95
C GLY A 321 -1.80 24.79 0.58
N ASP A 322 -2.69 24.01 1.21
CA ASP A 322 -2.66 23.71 2.64
C ASP A 322 -1.64 22.61 2.99
N LEU A 323 -0.84 22.13 2.03
CA LEU A 323 0.11 21.04 2.20
C LEU A 323 1.58 21.48 2.13
N CYS A 324 2.39 20.91 3.01
CA CYS A 324 3.82 21.09 3.19
C CYS A 324 4.54 19.76 2.89
N VAL A 325 5.69 19.82 2.22
CA VAL A 325 6.52 18.62 1.98
C VAL A 325 7.48 18.40 3.14
N ARG A 326 7.47 17.20 3.72
CA ARG A 326 8.24 16.82 4.91
C ARG A 326 9.09 15.58 4.64
N ALA A 327 10.27 15.53 5.26
CA ALA A 327 11.09 14.32 5.32
C ALA A 327 10.63 13.45 6.49
N LEU A 328 10.20 12.21 6.21
CA LEU A 328 9.85 11.21 7.23
C LEU A 328 10.72 9.97 7.05
N HIS A 329 11.07 9.30 8.15
CA HIS A 329 11.75 8.01 8.04
C HIS A 329 10.76 6.94 7.55
N GLY A 330 11.23 6.04 6.69
CA GLY A 330 10.49 4.86 6.22
C GLY A 330 9.34 5.10 5.22
N LEU A 331 8.87 4.03 4.57
CA LEU A 331 7.68 4.01 3.72
C LEU A 331 6.45 3.64 4.57
N PRO A 332 5.32 4.38 4.52
CA PRO A 332 4.07 3.95 5.11
C PRO A 332 3.56 2.80 4.26
N THR A 333 3.60 1.63 4.87
CA THR A 333 3.04 0.42 4.31
C THR A 333 1.94 -0.03 5.26
N ALA A 334 0.96 -0.77 4.75
CA ALA A 334 0.07 -1.59 5.57
C ALA A 334 0.84 -2.70 6.35
N PHE A 335 2.17 -2.61 6.43
CA PHE A 335 3.11 -3.53 7.04
C PHE A 335 4.14 -2.79 7.93
N GLY A 336 3.96 -1.48 8.16
CA GLY A 336 4.80 -0.71 9.06
C GLY A 336 4.74 -1.24 10.50
N PRO A 337 5.74 -0.92 11.34
CA PRO A 337 5.78 -1.34 12.74
C PRO A 337 4.60 -0.77 13.55
N LEU A 338 3.94 0.27 13.05
CA LEU A 338 2.72 0.81 13.61
C LEU A 338 1.64 0.85 12.53
N GLN A 339 0.42 0.44 12.87
CA GLN A 339 -0.74 0.58 11.99
C GLN A 339 -1.93 1.09 12.78
N LEU A 340 -2.63 2.06 12.20
CA LEU A 340 -3.89 2.56 12.74
C LEU A 340 -4.99 2.36 11.69
N TRP A 341 -5.97 1.55 12.03
CA TRP A 341 -7.11 1.26 11.18
C TRP A 341 -8.37 1.84 11.80
N ALA A 342 -9.25 2.39 10.98
CA ALA A 342 -10.57 2.83 11.41
C ALA A 342 -11.66 2.28 10.51
N LYS A 343 -12.82 1.99 11.11
CA LYS A 343 -14.01 1.58 10.38
C LYS A 343 -15.27 2.21 10.98
N PRO A 344 -16.08 2.94 10.18
CA PRO A 344 -17.40 3.38 10.61
C PRO A 344 -18.27 2.21 11.08
N GLN A 345 -19.04 2.43 12.14
CA GLN A 345 -20.04 1.51 12.67
C GLN A 345 -21.42 2.19 12.60
N PRO A 346 -22.54 1.43 12.65
CA PRO A 346 -23.89 2.00 12.58
C PRO A 346 -24.13 3.15 13.56
N GLU A 347 -23.51 3.08 14.74
CA GLU A 347 -23.61 4.08 15.79
C GLU A 347 -22.23 4.63 16.19
N GLY A 348 -21.26 4.76 15.28
CA GLY A 348 -19.98 5.38 15.63
C GLY A 348 -18.79 4.85 14.84
N ALA A 349 -17.72 4.45 15.51
CA ALA A 349 -16.50 3.98 14.86
C ALA A 349 -15.77 2.90 15.67
N ALA A 350 -15.08 2.01 14.97
CA ALA A 350 -14.10 1.11 15.55
C ALA A 350 -12.70 1.55 15.11
N VAL A 351 -11.75 1.60 16.04
CA VAL A 351 -10.36 2.01 15.79
C VAL A 351 -9.42 0.95 16.34
N LEU A 352 -8.45 0.56 15.53
CA LEU A 352 -7.45 -0.46 15.85
C LEU A 352 -6.05 0.11 15.74
N LEU A 353 -5.31 0.09 16.84
CA LEU A 353 -3.87 0.32 16.88
C LEU A 353 -3.14 -1.03 16.92
N LEU A 354 -2.24 -1.27 15.98
CA LEU A 354 -1.34 -2.44 15.94
C LEU A 354 0.10 -1.95 16.14
N ASN A 355 0.78 -2.38 17.21
CA ASN A 355 2.21 -2.20 17.39
C ASN A 355 2.95 -3.49 17.02
N ARG A 356 3.36 -3.58 15.76
CA ARG A 356 4.15 -4.68 15.20
C ARG A 356 5.66 -4.48 15.36
N GLY A 357 6.08 -3.33 15.90
CA GLY A 357 7.49 -2.98 16.11
C GLY A 357 8.04 -3.52 17.43
N SER A 358 9.34 -3.30 17.65
CA SER A 358 10.04 -3.65 18.90
C SER A 358 9.96 -2.56 19.99
N ALA A 359 9.26 -1.46 19.74
CA ALA A 359 9.10 -0.37 20.70
C ALA A 359 8.22 -0.80 21.87
N ALA A 360 8.74 -0.64 23.10
CA ALA A 360 8.17 -1.23 24.32
C ALA A 360 6.69 -0.85 24.56
N MET A 361 6.35 0.42 24.35
CA MET A 361 4.97 0.93 24.42
C MET A 361 4.83 2.05 23.39
N LEU A 362 3.78 2.00 22.59
CA LEU A 362 3.41 3.06 21.67
C LEU A 362 2.09 3.67 22.09
N SER A 363 2.00 4.99 21.99
CA SER A 363 0.78 5.77 22.22
C SER A 363 0.42 6.50 20.93
N ALA A 364 -0.86 6.46 20.55
CA ALA A 364 -1.40 7.15 19.39
C ALA A 364 -2.65 7.94 19.81
N GLN A 365 -2.66 9.24 19.53
CA GLN A 365 -3.83 10.08 19.70
C GLN A 365 -4.56 10.24 18.37
N VAL A 366 -5.88 10.04 18.36
CA VAL A 366 -6.73 10.11 17.17
C VAL A 366 -7.82 11.15 17.40
N GLU A 367 -7.88 12.18 16.56
CA GLU A 367 -8.95 13.16 16.58
C GLU A 367 -10.26 12.52 16.09
N LEU A 368 -11.36 12.73 16.81
CA LEU A 368 -12.66 12.12 16.50
C LEU A 368 -13.21 12.59 15.16
N SER A 369 -12.88 13.82 14.72
CA SER A 369 -13.24 14.31 13.39
C SER A 369 -12.64 13.48 12.25
N GLU A 370 -11.43 12.91 12.43
CA GLU A 370 -10.78 12.05 11.42
C GLU A 370 -11.49 10.70 11.28
N LEU A 371 -12.28 10.33 12.28
CA LEU A 371 -13.14 9.14 12.30
C LEU A 371 -14.54 9.43 11.74
N GLY A 372 -14.83 10.67 11.33
CA GLY A 372 -16.16 11.11 10.92
C GLY A 372 -17.12 11.30 12.10
N LEU A 373 -16.59 11.48 13.31
CA LEU A 373 -17.37 11.70 14.53
C LEU A 373 -17.36 13.19 14.91
N GLU A 374 -18.48 13.69 15.45
CA GLU A 374 -18.59 15.08 15.92
C GLU A 374 -17.68 15.33 17.15
N PRO A 375 -16.67 16.23 17.08
CA PRO A 375 -15.71 16.40 18.17
C PRO A 375 -16.30 16.90 19.49
N ALA A 376 -17.39 17.67 19.45
CA ALA A 376 -18.05 18.24 20.63
C ALA A 376 -18.97 17.23 21.36
N ARG A 377 -19.21 16.06 20.75
CA ARG A 377 -20.06 15.02 21.32
C ARG A 377 -19.23 14.10 22.21
N ASN A 378 -19.81 13.64 23.31
CA ASN A 378 -19.21 12.61 24.16
C ASN A 378 -19.49 11.22 23.57
N TYR A 379 -18.45 10.40 23.50
CA TYR A 379 -18.54 9.01 23.06
C TYR A 379 -18.16 8.09 24.21
N ARG A 380 -19.00 7.09 24.44
CA ARG A 380 -18.62 5.91 25.23
C ARG A 380 -17.52 5.18 24.46
N VAL A 381 -16.44 4.85 25.16
CA VAL A 381 -15.31 4.12 24.62
C VAL A 381 -15.25 2.74 25.28
N ARG A 382 -15.17 1.69 24.48
CA ARG A 382 -15.00 0.32 24.97
C ARG A 382 -13.76 -0.30 24.36
N ASP A 383 -12.87 -0.78 25.22
CA ASP A 383 -11.74 -1.62 24.80
C ASP A 383 -12.23 -3.05 24.64
N LEU A 384 -12.33 -3.49 23.38
CA LEU A 384 -12.92 -4.78 23.03
C LEU A 384 -12.00 -5.94 23.39
N TRP A 385 -10.68 -5.73 23.39
CA TRP A 385 -9.73 -6.77 23.76
C TRP A 385 -9.56 -6.90 25.27
N ALA A 386 -9.44 -5.77 25.97
CA ALA A 386 -9.42 -5.76 27.43
C ALA A 386 -10.79 -5.97 28.08
N ARG A 387 -11.87 -5.93 27.28
CA ARG A 387 -13.29 -6.10 27.71
C ARG A 387 -13.69 -5.15 28.83
N ARG A 388 -13.26 -3.90 28.74
CA ARG A 388 -13.58 -2.87 29.72
C ARG A 388 -14.06 -1.61 29.03
N ASP A 389 -15.03 -0.97 29.64
CA ASP A 389 -15.40 0.39 29.27
C ASP A 389 -14.30 1.33 29.80
N LEU A 390 -13.87 2.24 28.94
CA LEU A 390 -12.94 3.31 29.28
C LEU A 390 -13.75 4.58 29.58
N ARG A 391 -13.07 5.60 30.10
CA ARG A 391 -13.71 6.90 30.31
C ARG A 391 -14.25 7.42 28.98
N PRO A 392 -15.47 7.98 28.94
CA PRO A 392 -15.98 8.66 27.76
C PRO A 392 -15.01 9.75 27.29
N VAL A 393 -14.96 9.97 25.98
CA VAL A 393 -14.06 10.94 25.35
C VAL A 393 -14.82 11.91 24.45
N SER A 394 -14.26 13.10 24.28
CA SER A 394 -14.66 14.13 23.32
C SER A 394 -13.40 14.74 22.71
N GLY A 395 -13.46 15.24 21.48
CA GLY A 395 -12.31 15.80 20.77
C GLY A 395 -11.38 14.73 20.20
N SER A 396 -10.64 14.02 21.06
CA SER A 396 -9.69 12.98 20.66
C SER A 396 -9.68 11.77 21.60
N ILE A 397 -9.11 10.66 21.13
CA ILE A 397 -8.91 9.44 21.89
C ILE A 397 -7.43 9.03 21.86
N THR A 398 -6.90 8.66 23.02
CA THR A 398 -5.54 8.10 23.13
C THR A 398 -5.62 6.58 23.20
N MET A 399 -4.82 5.93 22.37
CA MET A 399 -4.67 4.49 22.26
C MET A 399 -3.26 4.09 22.62
N GLU A 400 -3.08 2.94 23.27
CA GLU A 400 -1.76 2.44 23.66
C GLU A 400 -1.62 0.96 23.32
N ALA A 401 -0.47 0.58 22.78
CA ALA A 401 -0.14 -0.81 22.45
C ALA A 401 1.32 -1.12 22.75
N ALA A 402 1.57 -2.16 23.55
CA ALA A 402 2.91 -2.68 23.80
C ALA A 402 3.53 -3.30 22.54
N SER A 403 4.85 -3.54 22.54
CA SER A 403 5.52 -4.24 21.43
C SER A 403 4.86 -5.60 21.14
N GLY A 404 4.50 -5.82 19.88
CA GLY A 404 3.82 -7.04 19.44
C GLY A 404 2.35 -7.15 19.86
N ASP A 405 1.79 -6.09 20.45
CA ASP A 405 0.43 -6.02 20.95
C ASP A 405 -0.40 -5.00 20.16
N SER A 406 -1.63 -4.81 20.59
CA SER A 406 -2.60 -4.02 19.87
C SER A 406 -3.72 -3.54 20.80
N GLN A 407 -4.37 -2.42 20.45
CA GLN A 407 -5.62 -1.98 21.08
C GLN A 407 -6.76 -1.79 20.07
N LEU A 408 -7.94 -2.35 20.37
CA LEU A 408 -9.15 -2.22 19.55
C LEU A 408 -10.25 -1.55 20.37
N LEU A 409 -10.61 -0.34 19.96
CA LEU A 409 -11.61 0.49 20.61
C LEU A 409 -12.87 0.58 19.77
N HIS A 410 -14.02 0.49 20.41
CA HIS A 410 -15.31 0.85 19.84
C HIS A 410 -15.80 2.15 20.50
N LEU A 411 -16.12 3.12 19.67
CA LEU A 411 -16.65 4.41 20.06
C LEU A 411 -18.11 4.49 19.63
N ALA A 412 -19.00 4.74 20.57
CA ALA A 412 -20.43 4.95 20.32
C ALA A 412 -20.90 6.21 21.06
N PRO A 413 -21.84 7.00 20.53
CA PRO A 413 -22.42 8.12 21.23
C PRO A 413 -22.92 7.75 22.62
N LEU A 414 -22.62 8.61 23.59
CA LEU A 414 -23.25 8.54 24.90
C LEU A 414 -24.71 8.99 24.77
N ALA A 415 -25.66 8.24 25.36
CA ALA A 415 -27.08 8.60 25.28
C ALA A 415 -27.37 9.89 26.06
N SER A 416 -28.28 10.73 25.55
CA SER A 416 -28.72 11.95 26.25
C SER A 416 -29.37 11.58 27.58
N GLY A 417 -28.71 11.90 28.70
CA GLY A 417 -29.17 11.58 30.06
C GLY A 417 -28.34 10.53 30.80
N GLU A 418 -27.37 9.90 30.14
CA GLU A 418 -26.34 9.10 30.83
C GLU A 418 -25.29 10.07 31.40
N GLU A 419 -25.50 10.49 32.66
CA GLU A 419 -24.51 11.33 33.36
C GLU A 419 -23.18 10.56 33.50
N MET A 420 -22.05 11.28 33.36
CA MET A 420 -20.73 10.74 33.69
C MET A 420 -20.69 10.40 35.19
N LEU A 421 -20.97 9.16 35.52
CA LEU A 421 -20.60 8.59 36.81
C LEU A 421 -19.07 8.40 36.78
N ILE A 422 -18.36 9.36 37.35
CA ILE A 422 -16.88 9.39 37.45
C ILE A 422 -16.38 8.38 38.47
#